data_AF-A0ABD3U194-F1
#
_entry.id   AF-A0ABD3U194-F1
#
_cell.length_a   1.000
_cell.length_b   1.000
_cell.length_c   1.000
_cell.angle_alpha   90.00
_cell.angle_beta   90.00
_cell.angle_gamma   90.00
#
_symmetry.space_group_name_H-M   'P 1'
#
loop_
_entity.id
_entity.type
_entity.pdbx_description
1 polymer ?
#
loop_
_entity_poly.entity_id
_entity_poly.type
_entity_poly.pdbx_seq_one_letter_code
_entity_poly.pdbx_strand_id
1 'polypeptide(L)'
;MGDKQYHLKIDGSNAKAVDEYLEYHRIVGEDDGGTPFSPEEYEEYKQKILPMRMKNRLYTCLVSPTGMDCKLVGPETPCFCKHRYKQHKTDFENIPEERPIKLPCRAAKCKCASYHFVPLNGSQPIRCKCKHTSEEHNEADPFVCKKAGCTKCTGFISPFTCGCGEAISKHTMIVETADEREARGHPLGEATPYAAMGGLTGFSSLAEGNMRLDPSGRGAPNRGFLEQSVTADDNPFLRANVHAIKAHQMKKNKQVLTGPDSEVFDDIAERVSSMRRPGEDDMEYYERRYQEKQKNKPAGVKREDLDTKRLQSGNRAAIEDKPRSSRTQPRK
;
A
#
# COMPACT_ATOMS: atom_id res chain seq x y z
N MET A 1 39.54 3.12 -8.61
CA MET A 1 39.74 1.69 -8.32
C MET A 1 38.89 0.93 -9.32
N GLY A 2 39.47 0.63 -10.48
CA GLY A 2 38.75 0.05 -11.61
C GLY A 2 38.38 -1.40 -11.35
N ASP A 3 37.11 -1.69 -11.64
CA ASP A 3 36.46 -2.98 -11.92
C ASP A 3 37.37 -4.22 -11.85
N LYS A 4 37.50 -4.79 -10.65
CA LYS A 4 37.75 -6.24 -10.54
C LYS A 4 36.45 -6.93 -10.94
N GLN A 5 36.37 -7.34 -12.20
CA GLN A 5 35.26 -8.18 -12.66
C GLN A 5 35.46 -9.59 -12.10
N TYR A 6 34.75 -9.90 -11.01
CA TYR A 6 34.74 -11.23 -10.41
C TYR A 6 33.87 -12.15 -11.28
N HIS A 7 34.50 -13.01 -12.09
CA HIS A 7 33.80 -14.08 -12.80
C HIS A 7 33.49 -15.23 -11.83
N LEU A 8 32.48 -15.04 -10.99
CA LEU A 8 31.98 -16.07 -10.07
C LEU A 8 31.22 -17.14 -10.86
N LYS A 9 31.76 -18.37 -10.88
CA LYS A 9 31.05 -19.55 -11.39
C LYS A 9 30.43 -20.29 -10.22
N ILE A 10 29.10 -20.26 -10.13
CA ILE A 10 28.34 -20.96 -9.10
C ILE A 10 28.01 -22.35 -9.66
N ASP A 11 28.69 -23.38 -9.16
CA ASP A 11 28.34 -24.78 -9.39
C ASP A 11 27.34 -25.26 -8.30
N GLY A 12 26.87 -26.50 -8.38
CA GLY A 12 25.87 -27.02 -7.44
C GLY A 12 26.35 -27.10 -5.97
N SER A 13 27.66 -27.20 -5.75
CA SER A 13 28.28 -27.10 -4.43
C SER A 13 28.31 -25.65 -3.92
N ASN A 14 28.67 -24.70 -4.77
CA ASN A 14 28.72 -23.27 -4.43
C ASN A 14 27.32 -22.67 -4.22
N ALA A 15 26.28 -23.25 -4.83
CA ALA A 15 24.89 -22.83 -4.59
C ALA A 15 24.47 -23.01 -3.13
N LYS A 16 24.85 -24.12 -2.48
CA LYS A 16 24.57 -24.36 -1.06
C LYS A 16 25.22 -23.32 -0.15
N ALA A 17 26.49 -23.00 -0.41
CA ALA A 17 27.20 -21.97 0.36
C ALA A 17 26.55 -20.58 0.21
N VAL A 18 25.99 -20.27 -0.96
CA VAL A 18 25.22 -19.03 -1.17
C VAL A 18 23.93 -19.05 -0.36
N ASP A 19 23.17 -20.16 -0.37
CA ASP A 19 21.94 -20.29 0.40
C ASP A 19 22.19 -20.19 1.92
N GLU A 20 23.24 -20.84 2.42
CA GLU A 20 23.68 -20.76 3.82
C GLU A 20 24.04 -19.33 4.22
N TYR A 21 24.77 -18.60 3.36
CA TYR A 21 25.10 -17.20 3.60
C TYR A 21 23.86 -16.29 3.58
N LEU A 22 22.91 -16.54 2.69
CA LEU A 22 21.65 -15.80 2.66
C LEU A 22 20.80 -16.07 3.90
N GLU A 23 20.76 -17.30 4.39
CA GLU A 23 20.09 -17.65 5.64
C GLU A 23 20.77 -16.96 6.83
N TYR A 24 22.09 -17.02 6.91
CA TYR A 24 22.89 -16.29 7.88
C TYR A 24 22.52 -14.80 7.90
N HIS A 25 22.54 -14.14 6.74
CA HIS A 25 22.22 -12.71 6.66
C HIS A 25 20.75 -12.40 7.00
N ARG A 26 19.80 -13.33 6.77
CA ARG A 26 18.40 -13.13 7.20
C ARG A 26 18.21 -13.28 8.70
N ILE A 27 18.96 -14.18 9.34
CA ILE A 27 18.90 -14.40 10.79
C ILE A 27 19.71 -13.34 11.53
N VAL A 28 20.93 -13.06 11.12
CA VAL A 28 21.80 -12.09 11.78
C VAL A 28 21.45 -10.65 11.40
N GLY A 29 20.93 -10.43 10.19
CA GLY A 29 20.63 -9.09 9.69
C GLY A 29 21.90 -8.30 9.46
N GLU A 30 22.22 -7.40 10.39
CA GLU A 30 23.47 -6.61 10.41
C GLU A 30 24.03 -6.49 11.84
N ASP A 31 23.70 -7.44 12.71
CA ASP A 31 24.17 -7.49 14.11
C ASP A 31 25.64 -7.92 14.23
N ASP A 32 26.25 -8.37 13.13
CA ASP A 32 27.63 -8.81 13.02
C ASP A 32 28.65 -7.64 12.97
N GLY A 33 28.16 -6.39 12.90
CA GLY A 33 29.01 -5.20 12.87
C GLY A 33 29.89 -5.12 11.61
N GLY A 34 29.59 -5.90 10.58
CA GLY A 34 30.35 -5.97 9.33
C GLY A 34 31.44 -7.05 9.30
N THR A 35 31.59 -7.86 10.35
CA THR A 35 32.48 -9.02 10.37
C THR A 35 31.66 -10.30 10.62
N PRO A 36 31.66 -11.28 9.69
CA PRO A 36 30.82 -12.46 9.84
C PRO A 36 31.23 -13.27 11.08
N PHE A 37 30.24 -13.79 11.79
CA PHE A 37 30.45 -14.65 12.96
C PHE A 37 31.16 -15.95 12.59
N SER A 38 31.92 -16.47 13.55
CA SER A 38 32.35 -17.87 13.48
C SER A 38 31.15 -18.83 13.56
N PRO A 39 31.31 -20.08 13.10
CA PRO A 39 30.24 -21.08 13.19
C PRO A 39 29.71 -21.28 14.62
N GLU A 40 30.60 -21.28 15.61
CA GLU A 40 30.25 -21.45 17.02
C GLU A 40 29.44 -20.26 17.56
N GLU A 41 29.91 -19.02 17.31
CA GLU A 41 29.18 -17.79 17.68
C GLU A 41 27.81 -17.71 17.01
N TYR A 42 27.70 -18.18 15.76
CA TYR A 42 26.43 -18.20 15.04
C TYR A 42 25.42 -19.19 15.65
N GLU A 43 25.88 -20.36 16.12
CA GLU A 43 25.02 -21.32 16.80
C GLU A 43 24.52 -20.80 18.15
N GLU A 44 25.40 -20.19 18.94
CA GLU A 44 25.02 -19.53 20.20
C GLU A 44 24.03 -18.39 19.95
N TYR A 45 24.27 -17.58 18.91
CA TYR A 45 23.35 -16.51 18.52
C TYR A 45 21.97 -17.07 18.16
N LYS A 46 21.89 -18.16 17.38
CA LYS A 46 20.62 -18.82 17.04
C LYS A 46 19.89 -19.31 18.29
N GLN A 47 20.59 -19.99 19.19
CA GLN A 47 19.98 -20.52 20.42
C GLN A 47 19.38 -19.40 21.29
N LYS A 48 20.04 -18.24 21.37
CA LYS A 48 19.56 -17.10 22.14
C LYS A 48 18.42 -16.34 21.44
N ILE A 49 18.59 -16.02 20.16
CA ILE A 49 17.75 -15.02 19.48
C ILE A 49 16.49 -15.62 18.86
N LEU A 50 16.55 -16.85 18.36
CA LEU A 50 15.39 -17.48 17.71
C LEU A 50 14.19 -17.63 18.65
N PRO A 51 14.32 -18.17 19.87
CA PRO A 51 13.18 -18.27 20.79
C PRO A 51 12.62 -16.90 21.17
N MET A 52 13.50 -15.92 21.39
CA MET A 52 13.12 -14.55 21.72
C MET A 52 12.30 -13.91 20.59
N ARG A 53 12.73 -14.05 19.33
CA ARG A 53 11.99 -13.50 18.18
C ARG A 53 10.65 -14.18 17.97
N MET A 54 10.57 -15.49 18.19
CA MET A 54 9.31 -16.21 18.04
C MET A 54 8.28 -15.80 19.11
N LYS A 55 8.73 -15.50 20.33
CA LYS A 55 7.86 -15.08 21.44
C LYS A 55 7.53 -13.58 21.41
N ASN A 56 8.54 -12.74 21.20
CA ASN A 56 8.46 -11.29 21.38
C ASN A 56 8.50 -10.53 20.05
N ARG A 57 7.98 -11.13 18.97
CA ARG A 57 7.92 -10.49 17.66
C ARG A 57 7.10 -9.20 17.73
N LEU A 58 7.66 -8.11 17.21
CA LEU A 58 6.96 -6.84 17.03
C LEU A 58 6.42 -6.68 15.61
N TYR A 59 5.18 -6.22 15.51
CA TYR A 59 4.51 -5.87 14.26
C TYR A 59 4.52 -4.35 14.09
N THR A 60 5.18 -3.88 13.03
CA THR A 60 5.34 -2.44 12.77
C THR A 60 4.64 -2.09 11.47
N CYS A 61 3.70 -1.14 11.56
CA CYS A 61 2.82 -0.77 10.46
C CYS A 61 2.59 0.74 10.42
N LEU A 62 2.39 1.29 9.22
CA LEU A 62 1.82 2.61 9.02
C LEU A 62 0.29 2.44 8.85
N VAL A 63 -0.47 3.01 9.77
CA VAL A 63 -1.91 2.79 9.87
C VAL A 63 -2.68 4.06 9.52
N SER A 64 -3.74 3.91 8.72
CA SER A 64 -4.65 5.01 8.37
C SER A 64 -5.61 5.32 9.52
N PRO A 65 -6.27 6.50 9.51
CA PRO A 65 -7.35 6.82 10.45
C PRO A 65 -8.51 5.82 10.43
N THR A 66 -8.68 5.07 9.34
CA THR A 66 -9.73 4.04 9.20
C THR A 66 -9.34 2.70 9.81
N GLY A 67 -8.13 2.58 10.40
CA GLY A 67 -7.62 1.35 11.00
C GLY A 67 -6.93 0.39 10.02
N MET A 68 -6.74 0.78 8.75
CA MET A 68 -6.09 -0.04 7.73
C MET A 68 -4.57 0.08 7.82
N ASP A 69 -3.85 -1.04 7.78
CA ASP A 69 -2.39 -1.08 7.72
C ASP A 69 -1.93 -0.70 6.28
N CYS A 70 -1.89 0.58 5.97
CA CYS A 70 -1.54 1.08 4.64
C CYS A 70 -0.15 0.63 4.17
N LYS A 71 0.82 0.55 5.09
CA LYS A 71 2.13 -0.05 4.82
C LYS A 71 2.54 -0.99 5.94
N LEU A 72 2.82 -2.24 5.61
CA LEU A 72 3.49 -3.17 6.50
C LEU A 72 5.01 -2.98 6.37
N VAL A 73 5.69 -2.81 7.50
CA VAL A 73 7.14 -2.56 7.53
C VAL A 73 7.87 -3.89 7.57
N GLY A 74 8.79 -4.08 6.64
CA GLY A 74 9.71 -5.22 6.61
C GLY A 74 11.18 -4.81 6.81
N PRO A 75 12.11 -5.77 6.86
CA PRO A 75 13.50 -5.56 7.26
C PRO A 75 14.23 -4.55 6.39
N GLU A 76 13.95 -4.55 5.08
CA GLU A 76 14.60 -3.69 4.08
C GLU A 76 13.91 -2.32 3.92
N THR A 77 12.83 -2.05 4.65
CA THR A 77 12.07 -0.80 4.52
C THR A 77 12.87 0.36 5.15
N PRO A 78 13.06 1.48 4.43
CA PRO A 78 13.83 2.60 4.95
C PRO A 78 13.04 3.41 5.98
N CYS A 79 13.75 3.81 7.04
CA CYS A 79 13.34 4.81 8.01
C CYS A 79 13.61 6.23 7.49
N PHE A 80 13.03 7.23 8.15
CA PHE A 80 13.34 8.64 7.95
C PHE A 80 14.83 8.94 8.01
N CYS A 81 15.57 8.25 8.90
CA CYS A 81 17.01 8.39 9.03
C CYS A 81 17.82 7.69 7.92
N LYS A 82 17.17 7.18 6.87
CA LYS A 82 17.73 6.42 5.72
C LYS A 82 18.22 5.01 6.05
N HIS A 83 18.35 4.66 7.32
CA HIS A 83 18.66 3.30 7.74
C HIS A 83 17.43 2.40 7.62
N ARG A 84 17.67 1.12 7.41
CA ARG A 84 16.64 0.10 7.22
C ARG A 84 16.04 -0.32 8.56
N TYR A 85 14.84 -0.90 8.52
CA TYR A 85 14.15 -1.37 9.72
C TYR A 85 15.00 -2.40 10.51
N LYS A 86 15.72 -3.30 9.81
CA LYS A 86 16.65 -4.25 10.44
C LYS A 86 17.83 -3.60 11.19
N GLN A 87 18.14 -2.35 10.90
CA GLN A 87 19.17 -1.57 11.59
C GLN A 87 18.63 -0.82 12.83
N HIS A 88 17.36 -1.05 13.20
CA HIS A 88 16.75 -0.50 14.41
C HIS A 88 16.60 -1.60 15.47
N LYS A 89 16.48 -1.21 16.74
CA LYS A 89 16.25 -2.15 17.83
C LYS A 89 14.83 -2.71 17.78
N THR A 90 14.69 -3.86 17.12
CA THR A 90 13.42 -4.60 17.01
C THR A 90 13.30 -5.76 17.99
N ASP A 91 14.44 -6.25 18.46
CA ASP A 91 14.53 -7.43 19.31
C ASP A 91 14.62 -7.01 20.78
N PHE A 92 13.70 -7.53 21.60
CA PHE A 92 13.59 -7.23 23.03
C PHE A 92 13.42 -8.52 23.83
N GLU A 93 14.24 -8.70 24.87
CA GLU A 93 14.08 -9.82 25.82
C GLU A 93 12.79 -9.67 26.65
N ASN A 94 12.52 -8.44 27.11
CA ASN A 94 11.27 -8.05 27.74
C ASN A 94 10.69 -6.84 27.00
N ILE A 95 9.43 -6.96 26.57
CA ILE A 95 8.74 -5.90 25.82
C ILE A 95 8.41 -4.74 26.78
N PRO A 96 8.76 -3.49 26.44
CA PRO A 96 8.38 -2.34 27.25
C PRO A 96 6.86 -2.20 27.38
N GLU A 97 6.38 -1.90 28.59
CA GLU A 97 4.95 -1.62 28.84
C GLU A 97 4.53 -0.23 28.33
N GLU A 98 5.46 0.73 28.32
CA GLU A 98 5.21 2.10 27.85
C GLU A 98 4.99 2.14 26.34
N ARG A 99 3.89 2.77 25.91
CA ARG A 99 3.54 2.96 24.49
C ARG A 99 3.77 4.40 24.05
N PRO A 100 4.29 4.63 22.82
CA PRO A 100 4.68 3.65 21.80
C PRO A 100 6.05 2.99 22.08
N ILE A 101 6.23 1.74 21.65
CA ILE A 101 7.52 1.03 21.75
C ILE A 101 8.54 1.75 20.88
N LYS A 102 9.58 2.31 21.50
CA LYS A 102 10.64 3.03 20.81
C LYS A 102 11.61 2.05 20.16
N LEU A 103 11.85 2.21 18.86
CA LEU A 103 12.76 1.38 18.07
C LEU A 103 13.99 2.21 17.66
N PRO A 104 14.93 2.50 18.57
CA PRO A 104 16.08 3.36 18.25
C PRO A 104 16.97 2.74 17.18
N CYS A 105 17.60 3.59 16.35
CA CYS A 105 18.54 3.13 15.34
C CYS A 105 19.87 2.68 15.97
N ARG A 106 20.42 1.54 15.51
CA ARG A 106 21.70 0.98 15.96
C ARG A 106 22.89 1.47 15.12
N ALA A 107 22.62 2.16 14.00
CA ALA A 107 23.67 2.65 13.13
C ALA A 107 24.57 3.67 13.84
N ALA A 108 25.88 3.59 13.59
CA ALA A 108 26.86 4.45 14.23
C ALA A 108 26.54 5.94 14.02
N LYS A 109 26.47 6.69 15.13
CA LYS A 109 26.24 8.16 15.16
C LYS A 109 24.85 8.62 14.69
N CYS A 110 23.90 7.71 14.44
CA CYS A 110 22.52 8.07 14.14
C CYS A 110 21.79 8.54 15.41
N LYS A 111 21.01 9.63 15.32
CA LYS A 111 20.26 10.20 16.46
C LYS A 111 18.78 9.86 16.44
N CYS A 112 18.40 8.89 15.60
CA CYS A 112 17.03 8.44 15.42
C CYS A 112 16.53 7.72 16.68
N ALA A 113 15.53 8.29 17.36
CA ALA A 113 14.99 7.77 18.61
C ALA A 113 14.02 6.60 18.43
N SER A 114 13.31 6.56 17.30
CA SER A 114 12.38 5.48 16.95
C SER A 114 12.25 5.35 15.44
N TYR A 115 11.79 4.20 14.96
CA TYR A 115 11.56 3.99 13.53
C TYR A 115 10.38 4.82 13.02
N HIS A 116 10.59 5.55 11.92
CA HIS A 116 9.57 6.36 11.25
C HIS A 116 9.59 6.11 9.76
N PHE A 117 8.50 5.59 9.20
CA PHE A 117 8.38 5.34 7.77
C PHE A 117 8.03 6.61 6.99
N VAL A 118 8.66 6.80 5.83
CA VAL A 118 8.32 7.86 4.87
C VAL A 118 7.97 7.20 3.53
N PRO A 119 6.75 7.41 2.99
CA PRO A 119 6.40 6.83 1.70
C PRO A 119 7.20 7.45 0.56
N LEU A 120 7.31 6.69 -0.52
CA LEU A 120 7.88 7.14 -1.79
C LEU A 120 6.76 7.27 -2.83
N ASN A 121 6.90 8.20 -3.76
CA ASN A 121 6.06 8.27 -4.94
C ASN A 121 6.73 7.48 -6.06
N GLY A 122 6.48 6.17 -6.11
CA GLY A 122 7.27 5.24 -6.92
C GLY A 122 8.72 5.21 -6.45
N SER A 123 9.66 5.64 -7.30
CA SER A 123 11.07 5.77 -6.94
C SER A 123 11.45 7.14 -6.38
N GLN A 124 10.53 8.12 -6.39
CA GLN A 124 10.84 9.49 -6.02
C GLN A 124 10.53 9.78 -4.54
N PRO A 125 11.42 10.47 -3.82
CA PRO A 125 11.15 10.88 -2.45
C PRO A 125 10.05 11.95 -2.43
N ILE A 126 9.13 11.83 -1.47
CA ILE A 126 8.10 12.84 -1.25
C ILE A 126 8.72 14.10 -0.63
N ARG A 127 8.05 15.24 -0.84
CA ARG A 127 8.50 16.54 -0.36
C ARG A 127 7.68 16.99 0.84
N CYS A 128 8.35 17.66 1.77
CA CYS A 128 7.74 18.41 2.85
C CYS A 128 7.02 19.66 2.30
N LYS A 129 6.16 20.30 3.10
CA LYS A 129 5.55 21.61 2.83
C LYS A 129 6.59 22.69 2.52
N CYS A 130 7.81 22.58 3.06
CA CYS A 130 8.93 23.46 2.75
C CYS A 130 9.62 23.14 1.40
N LYS A 131 9.07 22.20 0.60
CA LYS A 131 9.55 21.71 -0.71
C LYS A 131 10.83 20.87 -0.69
N HIS A 132 11.41 20.64 0.49
CA HIS A 132 12.59 19.81 0.71
C HIS A 132 12.24 18.34 0.93
N THR A 133 13.15 17.43 0.59
CA THR A 133 12.95 15.98 0.77
C THR A 133 13.21 15.56 2.21
N SER A 134 12.80 14.35 2.61
CA SER A 134 13.06 13.81 3.96
C SER A 134 14.55 13.85 4.33
N GLU A 135 15.42 13.66 3.35
CA GLU A 135 16.88 13.68 3.52
C GLU A 135 17.46 15.02 3.97
N GLU A 136 16.80 16.11 3.60
CA GLU A 136 17.20 17.48 3.95
C GLU A 136 16.71 17.89 5.36
N HIS A 137 16.18 16.93 6.15
CA HIS A 137 15.67 17.16 7.50
C HIS A 137 16.46 16.36 8.56
N ASN A 138 16.34 16.77 9.81
CA ASN A 138 16.91 16.07 10.96
C ASN A 138 16.25 14.72 11.19
N GLU A 139 17.04 13.77 11.68
CA GLU A 139 16.62 12.39 11.98
C GLU A 139 15.85 12.30 13.31
N ALA A 140 15.94 13.35 14.13
CA ALA A 140 15.25 13.45 15.41
C ALA A 140 13.95 14.23 15.23
N ASP A 141 12.90 13.78 15.91
CA ASP A 141 11.62 14.48 16.01
C ASP A 141 11.85 15.92 16.54
N PRO A 142 11.22 16.96 15.95
CA PRO A 142 10.11 16.94 14.98
C PRO A 142 10.53 16.88 13.49
N PHE A 143 11.75 16.43 13.18
CA PHE A 143 12.31 16.33 11.83
C PHE A 143 12.40 17.69 11.13
N VAL A 144 13.04 18.67 11.76
CA VAL A 144 13.20 20.03 11.21
C VAL A 144 14.16 20.04 10.01
N CYS A 145 13.88 20.87 9.00
CA CYS A 145 14.74 21.02 7.83
C CYS A 145 16.12 21.60 8.21
N LYS A 146 17.20 21.01 7.70
CA LYS A 146 18.59 21.47 7.94
C LYS A 146 19.06 22.49 6.91
N LYS A 147 18.29 22.73 5.84
CA LYS A 147 18.74 23.56 4.73
C LYS A 147 18.82 25.02 5.13
N ALA A 148 19.94 25.66 4.82
CA ALA A 148 20.15 27.08 5.05
C ALA A 148 19.02 27.91 4.40
N GLY A 149 18.38 28.79 5.18
CA GLY A 149 17.26 29.63 4.74
C GLY A 149 15.87 29.02 4.90
N CYS A 150 15.74 27.76 5.34
CA CYS A 150 14.44 27.14 5.60
C CYS A 150 13.95 27.40 7.03
N THR A 151 13.39 28.59 7.28
CA THR A 151 12.98 29.04 8.63
C THR A 151 11.55 28.69 9.01
N LYS A 152 10.68 28.42 8.03
CA LYS A 152 9.24 28.14 8.25
C LYS A 152 8.92 26.66 8.46
N CYS A 153 9.94 25.79 8.46
CA CYS A 153 9.74 24.36 8.67
C CYS A 153 9.73 24.07 10.17
N THR A 154 8.58 23.67 10.71
CA THR A 154 8.43 23.22 12.11
C THR A 154 8.63 21.72 12.26
N GLY A 155 8.64 20.99 11.14
CA GLY A 155 8.81 19.55 11.09
C GLY A 155 8.46 19.00 9.70
N PHE A 156 8.78 17.72 9.47
CA PHE A 156 8.48 17.08 8.19
C PHE A 156 6.98 16.82 8.06
N ILE A 157 6.30 17.60 7.22
CA ILE A 157 4.88 17.42 6.91
C ILE A 157 4.73 17.42 5.40
N SER A 158 4.25 16.33 4.82
CA SER A 158 4.02 16.22 3.37
C SER A 158 2.53 16.27 3.03
N PRO A 159 2.12 16.98 1.95
CA PRO A 159 0.75 16.93 1.43
C PRO A 159 0.49 15.64 0.61
N PHE A 160 1.40 14.67 0.61
CA PHE A 160 1.23 13.42 -0.12
C PHE A 160 -0.01 12.63 0.35
N THR A 161 -0.78 12.15 -0.62
CA THR A 161 -1.96 11.30 -0.39
C THR A 161 -1.56 9.85 -0.51
N CYS A 162 -1.85 9.06 0.52
CA CYS A 162 -1.62 7.61 0.51
C CYS A 162 -2.61 6.92 -0.45
N GLY A 163 -2.29 5.71 -0.90
CA GLY A 163 -3.19 4.90 -1.75
C GLY A 163 -4.56 4.60 -1.11
N CYS A 164 -4.70 4.74 0.21
CA CYS A 164 -6.00 4.64 0.89
C CYS A 164 -6.91 5.88 0.69
N GLY A 165 -6.38 6.97 0.13
CA GLY A 165 -7.11 8.23 -0.10
C GLY A 165 -6.88 9.30 0.97
N GLU A 166 -6.30 8.94 2.12
CA GLU A 166 -6.01 9.88 3.21
C GLU A 166 -4.60 10.50 3.10
N ALA A 167 -4.44 11.70 3.66
CA ALA A 167 -3.14 12.36 3.74
C ALA A 167 -2.16 11.60 4.65
N ILE A 168 -0.88 11.53 4.27
CA ILE A 168 0.14 10.81 5.05
C ILE A 168 0.29 11.35 6.48
N SER A 169 0.07 12.66 6.68
CA SER A 169 0.12 13.30 8.00
C SER A 169 -0.94 12.79 8.99
N LYS A 170 -2.01 12.16 8.51
CA LYS A 170 -3.04 11.53 9.36
C LYS A 170 -2.71 10.08 9.72
N HIS A 171 -1.69 9.50 9.10
CA HIS A 171 -1.28 8.14 9.40
C HIS A 171 -0.41 8.12 10.66
N THR A 172 -0.47 7.02 11.38
CA THR A 172 0.34 6.81 12.59
C THR A 172 1.19 5.57 12.44
N MET A 173 2.39 5.61 13.02
CA MET A 173 3.22 4.42 13.15
C MET A 173 2.75 3.65 14.37
N ILE A 174 2.36 2.40 14.17
CA ILE A 174 2.00 1.48 15.25
C ILE A 174 3.08 0.41 15.34
N VAL A 175 3.54 0.17 16.57
CA VAL A 175 4.42 -0.94 16.95
C VAL A 175 3.68 -1.71 18.04
N GLU A 176 3.31 -2.95 17.73
CA GLU A 176 2.43 -3.78 18.55
C GLU A 176 2.96 -5.19 18.73
N THR A 177 2.52 -5.87 19.79
CA THR A 177 2.81 -7.30 20.03
C THR A 177 1.85 -8.19 19.26
N ALA A 178 2.08 -9.51 19.28
CA ALA A 178 1.17 -10.48 18.67
C ALA A 178 -0.25 -10.38 19.26
N ASP A 179 -0.36 -10.34 20.59
CA ASP A 179 -1.66 -10.28 21.28
C ASP A 179 -2.45 -9.01 20.93
N GLU A 180 -1.77 -7.87 20.83
CA GLU A 180 -2.41 -6.61 20.46
C GLU A 180 -2.88 -6.59 19.01
N ARG A 181 -2.08 -7.19 18.12
CA ARG A 181 -2.42 -7.32 16.71
C ARG A 181 -3.62 -8.24 16.51
N GLU A 182 -3.67 -9.34 17.24
CA GLU A 182 -4.83 -10.25 17.25
C GLU A 182 -6.07 -9.57 17.82
N ALA A 183 -5.93 -8.79 18.90
CA ALA A 183 -7.02 -7.99 19.46
C ALA A 183 -7.56 -6.94 18.47
N ARG A 184 -6.72 -6.41 17.58
CA ARG A 184 -7.15 -5.56 16.44
C ARG A 184 -7.78 -6.36 15.28
N GLY A 185 -7.77 -7.69 15.33
CA GLY A 185 -8.30 -8.56 14.29
C GLY A 185 -7.42 -8.65 13.04
N HIS A 186 -6.13 -8.35 13.16
CA HIS A 186 -5.19 -8.41 12.04
C HIS A 186 -4.40 -9.73 12.01
N PRO A 187 -3.99 -10.21 10.83
CA PRO A 187 -3.28 -11.47 10.71
C PRO A 187 -1.88 -11.41 11.35
N LEU A 188 -1.47 -12.50 12.01
CA LEU A 188 -0.12 -12.68 12.57
C LEU A 188 0.84 -13.36 11.58
N GLY A 189 0.30 -14.16 10.66
CA GLY A 189 1.09 -14.98 9.74
C GLY A 189 1.85 -16.09 10.45
N GLU A 190 2.74 -16.75 9.72
CA GLU A 190 3.62 -17.77 10.29
C GLU A 190 4.76 -17.12 11.09
N ALA A 191 5.07 -17.71 12.24
CA ALA A 191 6.18 -17.24 13.07
C ALA A 191 7.50 -17.52 12.36
N THR A 192 8.30 -16.47 12.15
CA THR A 192 9.52 -16.54 11.34
C THR A 192 10.76 -16.19 12.17
N PRO A 193 11.89 -16.91 11.97
CA PRO A 193 13.13 -16.71 12.74
C PRO A 193 13.94 -15.47 12.34
N TYR A 194 13.54 -14.80 11.26
CA TYR A 194 14.34 -13.76 10.61
C TYR A 194 14.30 -12.43 11.35
N ALA A 195 15.39 -11.67 11.22
CA ALA A 195 15.53 -10.37 11.86
C ALA A 195 14.53 -9.36 11.31
N ALA A 196 13.89 -8.61 12.21
CA ALA A 196 13.10 -7.42 11.89
C ALA A 196 12.02 -7.64 10.81
N MET A 197 11.29 -8.76 10.88
CA MET A 197 10.17 -9.03 9.95
C MET A 197 9.02 -8.03 10.07
N GLY A 198 8.92 -7.31 11.19
CA GLY A 198 7.95 -6.24 11.39
C GLY A 198 6.53 -6.70 11.09
N GLY A 199 5.79 -5.91 10.31
CA GLY A 199 4.41 -6.20 9.92
C GLY A 199 4.24 -7.23 8.81
N LEU A 200 5.30 -7.84 8.26
CA LEU A 200 5.17 -8.79 7.15
C LEU A 200 4.68 -10.16 7.63
N THR A 201 3.52 -10.58 7.15
CA THR A 201 2.86 -11.83 7.58
C THR A 201 2.76 -12.87 6.46
N GLY A 202 3.04 -12.46 5.22
CA GLY A 202 3.05 -13.32 4.03
C GLY A 202 3.32 -12.51 2.76
N PHE A 203 3.13 -13.14 1.59
CA PHE A 203 3.36 -12.49 0.30
C PHE A 203 2.42 -11.29 0.06
N SER A 204 1.15 -11.39 0.47
CA SER A 204 0.19 -10.29 0.34
C SER A 204 0.64 -9.03 1.08
N SER A 205 1.43 -9.17 2.15
CA SER A 205 1.91 -8.05 2.95
C SER A 205 2.81 -7.07 2.19
N LEU A 206 3.37 -7.50 1.05
CA LEU A 206 4.19 -6.64 0.18
C LEU A 206 3.33 -5.61 -0.57
N ALA A 207 2.04 -5.90 -0.79
CA ALA A 207 1.11 -4.97 -1.38
C ALA A 207 0.69 -3.87 -0.38
N GLU A 208 0.34 -2.70 -0.91
CA GLU A 208 -0.24 -1.61 -0.12
C GLU A 208 -1.60 -2.01 0.47
N GLY A 209 -1.97 -1.43 1.62
CA GLY A 209 -3.17 -1.81 2.36
C GLY A 209 -4.46 -1.74 1.52
N ASN A 210 -4.58 -0.75 0.63
CA ASN A 210 -5.73 -0.59 -0.26
C ASN A 210 -5.90 -1.73 -1.28
N MET A 211 -4.84 -2.48 -1.60
CA MET A 211 -4.84 -3.62 -2.52
C MET A 211 -4.99 -4.97 -1.82
N ARG A 212 -4.91 -5.00 -0.48
CA ARG A 212 -5.01 -6.23 0.29
C ARG A 212 -6.45 -6.54 0.67
N LEU A 213 -6.86 -7.80 0.46
CA LEU A 213 -8.20 -8.30 0.80
C LEU A 213 -8.27 -8.93 2.20
N ASP A 214 -7.15 -9.06 2.89
CA ASP A 214 -7.12 -9.55 4.27
C ASP A 214 -7.56 -8.44 5.27
N PRO A 215 -7.86 -8.80 6.53
CA PRO A 215 -8.32 -7.84 7.55
C PRO A 215 -7.37 -6.69 7.87
N SER A 216 -6.07 -6.77 7.54
CA SER A 216 -5.14 -5.62 7.66
C SER A 216 -5.27 -4.61 6.53
N GLY A 217 -5.90 -4.99 5.43
CA GLY A 217 -6.03 -4.19 4.23
C GLY A 217 -7.40 -3.54 4.08
N ARG A 218 -7.83 -3.44 2.82
CA ARG A 218 -9.18 -3.01 2.44
C ARG A 218 -10.24 -4.03 2.85
N GLY A 219 -9.84 -5.28 3.06
CA GLY A 219 -10.75 -6.39 3.34
C GLY A 219 -11.47 -6.87 2.09
N ALA A 220 -11.95 -8.10 2.13
CA ALA A 220 -12.80 -8.64 1.09
C ALA A 220 -14.14 -7.89 1.09
N PRO A 221 -14.70 -7.56 -0.09
CA PRO A 221 -16.06 -7.07 -0.18
C PRO A 221 -17.02 -8.04 0.49
N ASN A 222 -18.08 -7.53 1.10
CA ASN A 222 -19.08 -8.39 1.73
C ASN A 222 -19.77 -9.27 0.68
N ARG A 223 -20.27 -10.43 1.11
CA ARG A 223 -20.92 -11.39 0.22
C ARG A 223 -22.14 -10.81 -0.50
N GLY A 224 -22.93 -9.97 0.18
CA GLY A 224 -24.07 -9.28 -0.41
C GLY A 224 -23.69 -8.38 -1.58
N PHE A 225 -22.56 -7.67 -1.51
CA PHE A 225 -22.05 -6.87 -2.62
C PHE A 225 -21.55 -7.74 -3.78
N LEU A 226 -20.96 -8.90 -3.51
CA LEU A 226 -20.50 -9.82 -4.55
C LEU A 226 -21.65 -10.54 -5.26
N GLU A 227 -22.77 -10.77 -4.55
CA GLU A 227 -23.95 -11.47 -5.06
C GLU A 227 -25.03 -10.52 -5.62
N GLN A 228 -24.82 -9.20 -5.57
CA GLN A 228 -25.78 -8.24 -6.12
C GLN A 228 -25.95 -8.42 -7.64
N SER A 229 -27.18 -8.23 -8.12
CA SER A 229 -27.46 -8.23 -9.55
C SER A 229 -26.76 -7.05 -10.24
N VAL A 230 -26.46 -7.21 -11.54
CA VAL A 230 -25.86 -6.12 -12.31
C VAL A 230 -26.91 -5.02 -12.48
N THR A 231 -26.61 -3.84 -11.97
CA THR A 231 -27.47 -2.66 -12.01
C THR A 231 -27.00 -1.66 -13.08
N ALA A 232 -27.77 -0.59 -13.25
CA ALA A 232 -27.42 0.49 -14.17
C ALA A 232 -26.23 1.35 -13.75
N ASP A 233 -25.84 1.27 -12.47
CA ASP A 233 -24.68 1.98 -11.94
C ASP A 233 -23.39 1.19 -12.10
N ASP A 234 -23.48 -0.07 -12.55
CA ASP A 234 -22.32 -0.91 -12.80
C ASP A 234 -21.56 -0.55 -14.08
N ASN A 235 -20.35 -1.08 -14.16
CA ASN A 235 -19.44 -0.84 -15.28
C ASN A 235 -20.15 -1.15 -16.62
N PRO A 236 -20.05 -0.27 -17.63
CA PRO A 236 -20.64 -0.49 -18.96
C PRO A 236 -20.37 -1.88 -19.53
N PHE A 237 -19.18 -2.45 -19.28
CA PHE A 237 -18.82 -3.80 -19.71
C PHE A 237 -19.70 -4.88 -19.06
N LEU A 238 -19.99 -4.78 -17.76
CA LEU A 238 -20.88 -5.71 -17.07
C LEU A 238 -22.31 -5.57 -17.61
N ARG A 239 -22.79 -4.33 -17.78
CA ARG A 239 -24.12 -4.02 -18.33
C ARG A 239 -24.34 -4.58 -19.74
N ALA A 240 -23.33 -4.52 -20.60
CA ALA A 240 -23.42 -5.08 -21.95
C ALA A 240 -23.47 -6.61 -21.97
N ASN A 241 -22.88 -7.26 -20.96
CA ASN A 241 -22.72 -8.72 -20.90
C ASN A 241 -23.68 -9.42 -19.92
N VAL A 242 -24.65 -8.71 -19.33
CA VAL A 242 -25.58 -9.26 -18.32
C VAL A 242 -26.23 -10.57 -18.76
N HIS A 243 -26.73 -10.64 -20.00
CA HIS A 243 -27.38 -11.86 -20.51
C HIS A 243 -26.41 -13.04 -20.61
N ALA A 244 -25.17 -12.83 -21.04
CA ALA A 244 -24.16 -13.88 -21.13
C ALA A 244 -23.76 -14.37 -19.73
N ILE A 245 -23.59 -13.44 -18.78
CA ILE A 245 -23.26 -13.73 -17.38
C ILE A 245 -24.41 -14.52 -16.73
N LYS A 246 -25.66 -14.06 -16.88
CA LYS A 246 -26.85 -14.73 -16.33
C LYS A 246 -27.09 -16.10 -16.98
N ALA A 247 -26.97 -16.23 -18.29
CA ALA A 247 -27.10 -17.52 -18.98
C ALA A 247 -26.05 -18.54 -18.49
N HIS A 248 -24.81 -18.08 -18.24
CA HIS A 248 -23.77 -18.91 -17.65
C HIS A 248 -24.10 -19.31 -16.20
N GLN A 249 -24.59 -18.39 -15.37
CA GLN A 249 -25.02 -18.66 -13.99
C GLN A 249 -26.20 -19.66 -13.93
N MET A 250 -27.20 -19.49 -14.78
CA MET A 250 -28.35 -20.42 -14.89
C MET A 250 -27.89 -21.83 -15.29
N LYS A 251 -26.96 -21.93 -16.25
CA LYS A 251 -26.36 -23.20 -16.67
C LYS A 251 -25.57 -23.87 -15.53
N LYS A 252 -24.86 -23.08 -14.72
CA LYS A 252 -24.08 -23.56 -13.56
C LYS A 252 -24.98 -24.05 -12.42
N ASN A 253 -26.10 -23.37 -12.17
CA ASN A 253 -27.01 -23.66 -11.05
C ASN A 253 -28.11 -24.67 -11.40
N LYS A 254 -28.14 -25.20 -12.64
CA LYS A 254 -29.20 -26.11 -13.14
C LYS A 254 -30.63 -25.57 -12.91
N GLN A 255 -30.81 -24.26 -12.90
CA GLN A 255 -32.13 -23.63 -12.77
C GLN A 255 -32.84 -23.61 -14.12
N VAL A 256 -34.07 -24.13 -14.14
CA VAL A 256 -34.99 -24.03 -15.28
C VAL A 256 -35.95 -22.87 -15.01
N LEU A 257 -36.17 -22.03 -16.03
CA LEU A 257 -37.07 -20.87 -15.95
C LEU A 257 -38.51 -21.32 -15.63
N THR A 258 -39.00 -21.02 -14.43
CA THR A 258 -40.40 -21.22 -14.06
C THR A 258 -41.07 -19.87 -13.80
N GLY A 259 -41.64 -19.26 -14.85
CA GLY A 259 -42.65 -18.20 -14.72
C GLY A 259 -42.20 -16.73 -14.95
N PRO A 260 -43.18 -15.82 -15.10
CA PRO A 260 -43.01 -14.39 -15.38
C PRO A 260 -42.48 -13.55 -14.20
N ASP A 261 -42.46 -14.10 -12.98
CA ASP A 261 -41.93 -13.43 -11.78
C ASP A 261 -40.41 -13.63 -11.60
N SER A 262 -39.70 -14.02 -12.66
CA SER A 262 -38.25 -14.25 -12.62
C SER A 262 -37.49 -12.93 -12.78
N GLU A 263 -36.38 -12.77 -12.04
CA GLU A 263 -35.43 -11.62 -12.10
C GLU A 263 -34.86 -11.34 -13.51
N VAL A 264 -35.26 -12.09 -14.54
CA VAL A 264 -34.96 -11.85 -15.95
C VAL A 264 -35.76 -10.67 -16.51
N PHE A 265 -36.98 -10.43 -15.99
CA PHE A 265 -37.86 -9.38 -16.49
C PHE A 265 -37.43 -7.98 -16.03
N ASP A 266 -36.84 -7.85 -14.83
CA ASP A 266 -36.35 -6.57 -14.31
C ASP A 266 -35.13 -6.03 -15.09
N ASP A 267 -34.19 -6.89 -15.49
CA ASP A 267 -33.06 -6.49 -16.34
C ASP A 267 -33.46 -6.12 -17.76
N ILE A 268 -34.54 -6.73 -18.29
CA ILE A 268 -35.09 -6.34 -19.59
C ILE A 268 -35.64 -4.91 -19.49
N ALA A 269 -36.33 -4.55 -18.40
CA ALA A 269 -36.83 -3.21 -18.18
C ALA A 269 -35.70 -2.16 -18.07
N GLU A 270 -34.62 -2.47 -17.33
CA GLU A 270 -33.46 -1.58 -17.22
C GLU A 270 -32.71 -1.42 -18.55
N ARG A 271 -32.59 -2.50 -19.33
CA ARG A 271 -31.97 -2.47 -20.66
C ARG A 271 -32.79 -1.62 -21.63
N VAL A 272 -34.11 -1.80 -21.65
CA VAL A 272 -35.03 -0.97 -22.45
C VAL A 272 -34.95 0.49 -22.03
N SER A 273 -34.76 0.77 -20.74
CA SER A 273 -34.54 2.14 -20.26
C SER A 273 -33.19 2.73 -20.72
N SER A 274 -32.12 1.92 -20.70
CA SER A 274 -30.78 2.37 -21.10
C SER A 274 -30.64 2.67 -22.59
N MET A 275 -31.53 2.13 -23.43
CA MET A 275 -31.57 2.41 -24.87
C MET A 275 -32.15 3.80 -25.14
N ARG A 276 -31.61 4.45 -26.16
CA ARG A 276 -32.15 5.71 -26.66
C ARG A 276 -33.46 5.45 -27.39
N ARG A 277 -34.48 6.25 -27.08
CA ARG A 277 -35.78 6.13 -27.73
C ARG A 277 -35.72 6.75 -29.13
N PRO A 278 -36.46 6.24 -30.11
CA PRO A 278 -36.53 6.85 -31.44
C PRO A 278 -37.00 8.31 -31.33
N GLY A 279 -36.17 9.26 -31.78
CA GLY A 279 -36.47 10.70 -31.74
C GLY A 279 -36.09 11.44 -30.45
N GLU A 280 -35.47 10.78 -29.47
CA GLU A 280 -35.05 11.38 -28.19
C GLU A 280 -33.76 12.21 -28.35
N ASP A 281 -33.80 13.48 -27.92
CA ASP A 281 -32.62 14.36 -27.94
C ASP A 281 -31.58 13.95 -26.88
N ASP A 282 -30.31 14.35 -27.07
CA ASP A 282 -29.20 14.00 -26.17
C ASP A 282 -29.50 14.46 -24.73
N MET A 283 -30.03 15.67 -24.57
CA MET A 283 -30.37 16.24 -23.27
C MET A 283 -31.50 15.46 -22.58
N GLU A 284 -32.54 15.09 -23.32
CA GLU A 284 -33.69 14.34 -22.80
C GLU A 284 -33.30 12.94 -22.30
N TYR A 285 -32.41 12.26 -23.04
CA TYR A 285 -31.84 10.97 -22.64
C TYR A 285 -31.12 11.07 -21.29
N TYR A 286 -30.23 12.06 -21.13
CA TYR A 286 -29.46 12.24 -19.89
C TYR A 286 -30.34 12.62 -18.71
N GLU A 287 -31.32 13.49 -18.90
CA GLU A 287 -32.27 13.88 -17.85
C GLU A 287 -33.13 12.71 -17.38
N ARG A 288 -33.65 11.90 -18.31
CA ARG A 288 -34.43 10.70 -17.96
C ARG A 288 -33.60 9.70 -17.14
N ARG A 289 -32.38 9.41 -17.58
CA ARG A 289 -31.46 8.52 -16.85
C ARG A 289 -31.08 9.08 -15.48
N TYR A 290 -30.90 10.39 -15.36
CA TYR A 290 -30.62 11.03 -14.08
C TYR A 290 -31.79 10.88 -13.10
N GLN A 291 -33.02 11.10 -13.56
CA GLN A 291 -34.23 10.96 -12.73
C GLN A 291 -34.47 9.52 -12.28
N GLU A 292 -34.26 8.53 -13.17
CA GLU A 292 -34.36 7.10 -12.83
C GLU A 292 -33.34 6.71 -11.75
N LYS A 293 -32.10 7.17 -11.87
CA LYS A 293 -31.06 6.95 -10.84
C LYS A 293 -31.43 7.58 -9.50
N GLN A 294 -32.04 8.76 -9.50
CA GLN A 294 -32.48 9.40 -8.25
C GLN A 294 -33.62 8.61 -7.57
N LYS A 295 -34.52 8.01 -8.37
CA LYS A 295 -35.63 7.19 -7.85
C LYS A 295 -35.16 5.83 -7.31
N ASN A 296 -34.11 5.25 -7.90
CA ASN A 296 -33.58 3.94 -7.50
C ASN A 296 -32.49 4.01 -6.41
N LYS A 297 -32.18 5.20 -5.85
CA LYS A 297 -31.23 5.32 -4.75
C LYS A 297 -31.80 4.66 -3.48
N PRO A 298 -31.10 3.69 -2.86
CA PRO A 298 -31.52 3.16 -1.57
C PRO A 298 -31.43 4.25 -0.50
N ALA A 299 -32.47 4.36 0.34
CA ALA A 299 -32.50 5.30 1.45
C ALA A 299 -31.37 4.97 2.45
N GLY A 300 -30.28 5.73 2.41
CA GLY A 300 -29.16 5.60 3.36
C GLY A 300 -27.77 5.88 2.79
N VAL A 301 -27.56 5.83 1.48
CA VAL A 301 -26.25 6.18 0.89
C VAL A 301 -26.19 7.68 0.61
N LYS A 302 -25.83 8.47 1.63
CA LYS A 302 -25.32 9.82 1.41
C LYS A 302 -23.99 9.69 0.68
N ARG A 303 -23.99 9.80 -0.66
CA ARG A 303 -22.80 10.30 -1.33
C ARG A 303 -22.60 11.70 -0.77
N GLU A 304 -21.50 11.96 -0.09
CA GLU A 304 -21.05 13.33 0.06
C GLU A 304 -20.94 13.89 -1.35
N ASP A 305 -21.85 14.79 -1.70
CA ASP A 305 -21.77 15.52 -2.95
C ASP A 305 -20.37 16.16 -2.98
N LEU A 306 -19.58 15.83 -3.99
CA LEU A 306 -18.34 16.57 -4.26
C LEU A 306 -18.73 18.04 -4.29
N ASP A 307 -18.16 18.84 -3.39
CA ASP A 307 -18.45 20.27 -3.29
C ASP A 307 -18.08 20.94 -4.62
N THR A 308 -19.07 21.08 -5.50
CA THR A 308 -18.92 21.63 -6.85
C THR A 308 -18.53 23.10 -6.82
N LYS A 309 -18.58 23.76 -5.65
CA LYS A 309 -18.13 25.14 -5.46
C LYS A 309 -16.61 25.30 -5.60
N ARG A 310 -15.83 24.21 -5.66
CA ARG A 310 -14.36 24.25 -5.84
C ARG A 310 -13.84 23.73 -7.19
N LEU A 311 -14.69 23.28 -8.10
CA LEU A 311 -14.28 22.92 -9.46
C LEU A 311 -14.29 24.17 -10.36
N GLN A 312 -13.30 25.05 -10.18
CA GLN A 312 -12.95 25.97 -11.27
C GLN A 312 -12.20 25.17 -12.34
N SER A 313 -12.69 25.20 -13.57
CA SER A 313 -11.92 24.75 -14.73
C SER A 313 -10.62 25.56 -14.76
N GLY A 314 -9.49 24.92 -14.43
CA GLY A 314 -8.19 25.57 -14.53
C GLY A 314 -7.94 25.99 -15.96
N ASN A 315 -7.80 27.29 -16.22
CA ASN A 315 -7.28 27.79 -17.48
C ASN A 315 -5.84 27.29 -17.64
N ARG A 316 -5.64 26.27 -18.48
CA ARG A 316 -4.29 25.94 -18.96
C ARG A 316 -3.85 27.07 -19.87
N ALA A 317 -2.92 27.91 -19.41
CA ALA A 317 -2.12 28.70 -20.32
C ALA A 317 -1.37 27.72 -21.24
N ALA A 318 -1.50 27.92 -22.55
CA ALA A 318 -0.75 27.14 -23.52
C ALA A 318 0.74 27.30 -23.21
N ILE A 319 1.41 26.18 -22.92
CA ILE A 319 2.86 26.13 -22.87
C ILE A 319 3.34 26.42 -24.31
N GLU A 320 4.28 27.36 -24.39
CA GLU A 320 4.86 27.96 -25.59
C GLU A 320 5.08 27.02 -26.78
N ASP A 321 5.02 27.59 -27.98
CA ASP A 321 5.14 26.92 -29.27
C ASP A 321 6.35 25.97 -29.33
N LYS A 322 6.07 24.70 -29.68
CA LYS A 322 7.09 23.72 -30.03
C LYS A 322 7.99 24.28 -31.15
N PRO A 323 9.33 24.25 -31.01
CA PRO A 323 10.20 24.65 -32.11
C PRO A 323 9.99 23.71 -33.32
N ARG A 324 9.77 24.31 -34.49
CA ARG A 324 9.57 23.61 -35.77
C ARG A 324 10.77 22.73 -36.07
N SER A 325 10.53 21.45 -36.38
CA SER A 325 11.57 20.53 -36.80
C SER A 325 12.09 20.94 -38.19
N SER A 326 13.36 21.32 -38.28
CA SER A 326 14.02 21.61 -39.55
C SER A 326 14.32 20.29 -40.26
N ARG A 327 13.49 19.93 -41.25
CA ARG A 327 13.74 18.82 -42.16
C ARG A 327 14.77 19.28 -43.21
N THR A 328 16.01 18.86 -43.05
CA THR A 328 17.10 19.10 -44.02
C THR A 328 16.73 18.43 -45.36
N GLN A 329 16.66 19.21 -46.43
CA GLN A 329 16.52 18.66 -47.79
C GLN A 329 17.84 18.01 -48.24
N PRO A 330 17.80 16.95 -49.05
CA PRO A 330 19.01 16.33 -49.59
C PRO A 330 19.64 17.24 -50.64
N ARG A 331 20.94 17.49 -50.52
CA ARG A 331 21.73 18.13 -51.57
C ARG A 331 21.84 17.17 -52.76
N LYS A 332 21.57 17.69 -53.96
CA LYS A 332 22.02 17.12 -55.22
C LYS A 332 23.54 17.18 -55.31
#